data_AF-A0A6J8BEQ7-F1
#
_entry.id   AF-A0A6J8BEQ7-F1
#
_cell.length_a   1.000
_cell.length_b   1.000
_cell.length_c   1.000
_cell.angle_alpha   90.00
_cell.angle_beta   90.00
_cell.angle_gamma   90.00
#
_symmetry.space_group_name_H-M   'P 1'
#
loop_
_entity.id
_entity.type
_entity.pdbx_description
1 polymer ?
#
loop_
_entity_poly.entity_id
_entity_poly.type
_entity_poly.pdbx_seq_one_letter_code
_entity_poly.pdbx_strand_id
1 'polypeptide(L)'
;MCRSKRNTNIERPVNTLENSDFENNFECRSKVDSSSDDEYVFGLQTELTKGTVNSIKRSSINVIDEDTYNRMKKKPKLIATKTKVFAYGSHQNLEFVGKFDTVIEMRDKLTNATVYVSNGTSGNLLCYDTSLELQIIPQILRLSTWNNNELLCEQYKNELLCKKYKDIFHGFGKLKDTQMKIHIDNTVKPIVQPHRRIPFHIKKQVEAKLERLERLYIIERVHGPTPLVSPIVVAPKHKSPG
;
A
#
# COMPACT_ATOMS: atom_id res chain seq x y z
N MET A 1 55.90 -8.90 25.77
CA MET A 1 56.82 -7.74 25.64
C MET A 1 56.21 -6.74 24.67
N CYS A 2 56.22 -5.44 25.03
CA CYS A 2 56.17 -4.22 24.20
C CYS A 2 54.96 -3.99 23.26
N ARG A 3 54.04 -3.05 23.52
CA ARG A 3 54.04 -1.56 23.41
C ARG A 3 53.98 -0.95 21.97
N SER A 4 52.80 -0.42 21.62
CA SER A 4 52.44 0.93 21.09
C SER A 4 53.42 1.79 20.25
N LYS A 5 52.91 2.41 19.16
CA LYS A 5 52.79 3.89 18.83
C LYS A 5 52.51 4.09 17.30
N ARG A 6 51.46 4.80 16.85
CA ARG A 6 51.22 6.26 16.60
C ARG A 6 52.02 6.94 15.46
N ASN A 7 51.27 7.29 14.40
CA ASN A 7 51.12 8.59 13.71
C ASN A 7 52.32 9.31 13.04
N THR A 8 52.19 9.69 11.75
CA THR A 8 52.80 10.89 11.15
C THR A 8 52.03 11.41 9.94
N ASN A 9 51.64 12.69 10.00
CA ASN A 9 51.18 13.53 8.88
C ASN A 9 52.36 13.90 7.95
N ILE A 10 52.07 14.11 6.67
CA ILE A 10 52.93 14.85 5.73
C ILE A 10 52.03 15.87 5.01
N GLU A 11 52.50 17.11 4.93
CA GLU A 11 51.80 18.26 4.35
C GLU A 11 52.65 18.92 3.24
N ARG A 12 51.96 19.38 2.17
CA ARG A 12 52.22 20.48 1.20
C ARG A 12 53.13 20.24 -0.04
N PRO A 13 52.96 20.99 -1.17
CA PRO A 13 52.23 22.27 -1.33
C PRO A 13 51.26 22.41 -2.55
N VAL A 14 50.70 23.62 -2.60
CA VAL A 14 49.55 24.21 -3.30
C VAL A 14 49.76 24.46 -4.80
N ASN A 15 48.69 24.36 -5.59
CA ASN A 15 48.41 25.31 -6.67
C ASN A 15 46.91 25.62 -6.74
N THR A 16 46.62 26.92 -6.77
CA THR A 16 45.32 27.59 -6.70
C THR A 16 44.66 27.64 -8.07
N LEU A 17 43.36 27.32 -8.14
CA LEU A 17 42.45 27.96 -9.08
C LEU A 17 41.16 28.30 -8.33
N GLU A 18 40.95 29.61 -8.16
CA GLU A 18 39.75 30.22 -7.63
C GLU A 18 38.58 30.00 -8.60
N ASN A 19 37.41 29.66 -8.05
CA ASN A 19 36.12 30.18 -8.49
C ASN A 19 35.07 29.93 -7.40
N SER A 20 34.96 30.97 -6.57
CA SER A 20 33.76 31.53 -5.92
C SER A 20 32.56 30.61 -5.61
N ASP A 21 32.35 30.51 -4.30
CA ASP A 21 31.07 30.67 -3.59
C ASP A 21 29.93 29.69 -3.88
N PHE A 22 29.74 28.72 -2.96
CA PHE A 22 28.46 28.45 -2.31
C PHE A 22 28.69 27.51 -1.11
N GLU A 23 29.29 28.04 -0.03
CA GLU A 23 29.16 27.40 1.28
C GLU A 23 27.77 27.73 1.84
N ASN A 24 26.83 26.78 1.72
CA ASN A 24 25.73 26.69 2.67
C ASN A 24 25.87 25.35 3.39
N ASN A 25 26.76 25.35 4.38
CA ASN A 25 26.77 24.38 5.46
C ASN A 25 25.45 24.50 6.23
N PHE A 26 24.49 23.63 5.96
CA PHE A 26 23.36 23.41 6.87
C PHE A 26 23.16 21.92 7.10
N GLU A 27 23.86 21.41 8.11
CA GLU A 27 23.58 20.14 8.75
C GLU A 27 22.18 20.23 9.41
N CYS A 28 21.14 19.74 8.73
CA CYS A 28 19.86 19.48 9.37
C CYS A 28 19.90 18.11 10.05
N ARG A 29 20.43 18.10 11.27
CA ARG A 29 20.33 16.96 12.18
C ARG A 29 18.88 16.81 12.63
N SER A 30 18.15 15.83 12.10
CA SER A 30 16.82 15.47 12.60
C SER A 30 16.97 14.92 14.02
N LYS A 31 16.56 15.70 15.03
CA LYS A 31 16.31 15.16 16.36
C LYS A 31 14.99 14.39 16.28
N VAL A 32 15.09 13.07 16.36
CA VAL A 32 13.98 12.18 16.64
C VAL A 32 13.86 12.16 18.16
N ASP A 33 13.06 13.07 18.72
CA ASP A 33 12.70 12.98 20.14
C ASP A 33 11.49 12.04 20.25
N SER A 34 11.72 10.92 20.90
CA SER A 34 10.80 9.79 21.05
C SER A 34 9.57 10.16 21.87
N SER A 35 8.40 10.25 21.22
CA SER A 35 7.08 10.01 21.82
C SER A 35 5.98 10.11 20.74
N SER A 36 5.58 8.96 20.19
CA SER A 36 4.61 8.70 19.10
C SER A 36 5.19 8.69 17.68
N ASP A 37 5.11 7.52 17.04
CA ASP A 37 5.81 7.17 15.78
C ASP A 37 5.19 7.77 14.50
N ASP A 38 4.31 8.78 14.59
CA ASP A 38 3.48 9.24 13.47
C ASP A 38 3.73 10.69 13.00
N GLU A 39 4.74 11.37 13.54
CA GLU A 39 5.04 12.77 13.20
C GLU A 39 6.16 12.88 12.16
N TYR A 40 5.87 13.53 11.03
CA TYR A 40 6.82 13.72 9.94
C TYR A 40 7.02 15.21 9.64
N VAL A 41 8.28 15.63 9.55
CA VAL A 41 8.66 17.00 9.18
C VAL A 41 9.05 17.01 7.71
N PHE A 42 8.43 17.88 6.92
CA PHE A 42 8.83 18.10 5.52
C PHE A 42 9.07 19.59 5.24
N GLY A 43 9.92 19.86 4.26
CA GLY A 43 10.18 21.21 3.76
C GLY A 43 9.24 21.54 2.63
N LEU A 44 8.71 22.76 2.62
CA LEU A 44 8.17 23.36 1.39
C LEU A 44 9.26 24.20 0.76
N GLN A 45 9.59 23.94 -0.50
CA GLN A 45 10.62 24.66 -1.24
C GLN A 45 10.06 25.98 -1.80
N THR A 46 9.42 26.76 -0.95
CA THR A 46 9.19 28.20 -1.14
C THR A 46 10.27 29.02 -0.43
N GLU A 47 11.47 28.45 -0.30
CA GLU A 47 12.52 28.68 0.73
C GLU A 47 12.19 28.00 2.07
N LEU A 48 13.13 27.13 2.51
CA LEU A 48 13.14 26.23 3.68
C LEU A 48 12.30 26.74 4.86
N THR A 49 10.99 26.52 4.78
CA THR A 49 10.09 26.60 5.91
C THR A 49 9.83 25.16 6.32
N LYS A 50 10.32 24.81 7.53
CA LYS A 50 10.07 23.49 8.12
C LYS A 50 8.60 23.43 8.51
N GLY A 51 7.79 22.78 7.68
CA GLY A 51 6.42 22.43 8.03
C GLY A 51 6.46 21.14 8.84
N THR A 52 5.95 21.17 10.07
CA THR A 52 5.70 19.94 10.82
C THR A 52 4.31 19.46 10.45
N VAL A 53 4.21 18.22 9.98
CA VAL A 53 2.94 17.60 9.64
C VAL A 53 2.72 16.41 10.56
N ASN A 54 1.76 16.62 11.45
CA ASN A 54 1.54 15.75 12.60
C ASN A 54 0.81 14.44 12.20
N SER A 55 0.48 14.23 10.92
CA SER A 55 -0.16 12.97 10.52
C SER A 55 -0.15 12.70 9.01
N ILE A 56 0.41 11.56 8.62
CA ILE A 56 0.17 10.96 7.29
C ILE A 56 -1.15 10.20 7.36
N LYS A 57 -2.25 10.84 6.98
CA LYS A 57 -3.54 10.16 6.82
C LYS A 57 -3.80 9.96 5.34
N ARG A 58 -4.60 8.94 4.98
CA ARG A 58 -5.08 8.72 3.59
C ARG A 58 -6.02 9.85 3.15
N SER A 59 -5.45 11.03 2.92
CA SER A 59 -6.12 12.17 2.33
C SER A 59 -5.96 12.13 0.81
N SER A 60 -6.98 12.58 0.09
CA SER A 60 -6.92 12.78 -1.37
C SER A 60 -6.21 14.07 -1.76
N ILE A 61 -6.04 15.02 -0.83
CA ILE A 61 -5.43 16.32 -1.08
C ILE A 61 -4.44 16.73 0.01
N ASN A 62 -3.45 17.56 -0.36
CA ASN A 62 -2.54 18.17 0.60
C ASN A 62 -3.22 19.38 1.24
N VAL A 63 -3.32 19.41 2.55
CA VAL A 63 -3.96 20.49 3.31
C VAL A 63 -3.01 21.00 4.38
N ILE A 64 -2.93 22.31 4.51
CA ILE A 64 -2.34 22.96 5.67
C ILE A 64 -3.37 23.89 6.28
N ASP A 65 -3.22 24.15 7.57
CA ASP A 65 -4.06 25.11 8.25
C ASP A 65 -3.56 26.56 8.06
N GLU A 66 -4.46 27.52 8.25
CA GLU A 66 -4.19 28.95 8.07
C GLU A 66 -3.05 29.41 8.99
N ASP A 67 -3.00 28.85 10.19
CA ASP A 67 -1.93 29.05 11.16
C ASP A 67 -0.55 28.65 10.62
N THR A 68 -0.44 27.46 10.00
CA THR A 68 0.79 27.00 9.37
C THR A 68 1.18 27.87 8.18
N TYR A 69 0.20 28.24 7.34
CA TYR A 69 0.42 29.17 6.24
C TYR A 69 0.94 30.53 6.74
N ASN A 70 0.39 31.04 7.84
CA ASN A 70 0.78 32.31 8.42
C ASN A 70 2.18 32.30 9.04
N ARG A 71 2.64 31.15 9.54
CA ARG A 71 4.01 30.95 10.05
C ARG A 71 5.08 30.83 8.95
N MET A 72 4.69 30.73 7.67
CA MET A 72 5.65 30.67 6.57
C MET A 72 6.39 32.00 6.40
N LYS A 73 7.73 31.93 6.33
CA LYS A 73 8.59 33.11 6.10
C LYS A 73 8.24 33.84 4.81
N LYS A 74 8.01 33.08 3.74
CA LYS A 74 7.62 33.57 2.42
C LYS A 74 6.24 33.01 2.09
N LYS A 75 5.22 33.86 2.15
CA LYS A 75 3.83 33.44 1.90
C LYS A 75 3.58 33.35 0.39
N PRO A 76 3.29 32.15 -0.16
CA PRO A 76 2.91 32.03 -1.56
C PRO A 76 1.55 32.70 -1.79
N LYS A 77 1.35 33.28 -2.98
CA LYS A 77 0.07 33.90 -3.34
C LYS A 77 -1.01 32.82 -3.44
N LEU A 78 -2.09 33.00 -2.70
CA LEU A 78 -3.23 32.08 -2.73
C LEU A 78 -4.11 32.33 -3.94
N ILE A 79 -4.48 31.25 -4.61
CA ILE A 79 -5.43 31.22 -5.70
C ILE A 79 -6.77 30.73 -5.14
N ALA A 80 -7.85 31.45 -5.44
CA ALA A 80 -9.19 31.06 -5.03
C ALA A 80 -9.53 29.66 -5.59
N THR A 81 -10.19 28.84 -4.78
CA THR A 81 -10.55 27.48 -5.16
C THR A 81 -12.05 27.24 -4.98
N LYS A 82 -12.66 26.50 -5.91
CA LYS A 82 -14.05 26.03 -5.82
C LYS A 82 -14.13 24.53 -5.51
N THR A 83 -12.98 23.90 -5.24
CA THR A 83 -12.89 22.47 -4.93
C THR A 83 -13.68 22.18 -3.65
N LYS A 84 -14.54 21.17 -3.70
CA LYS A 84 -15.29 20.69 -2.53
C LYS A 84 -14.61 19.47 -1.95
N VAL A 85 -14.31 19.50 -0.67
CA VAL A 85 -13.60 18.44 0.07
C VAL A 85 -14.37 18.16 1.35
N PHE A 86 -14.57 16.89 1.65
CA PHE A 86 -15.39 16.45 2.78
C PHE A 86 -14.57 15.53 3.68
N ALA A 87 -14.73 15.70 4.99
CA ALA A 87 -14.28 14.68 5.94
C ALA A 87 -15.11 13.40 5.76
N TYR A 88 -14.55 12.25 6.15
CA TYR A 88 -15.23 10.97 6.04
C TYR A 88 -16.57 10.99 6.79
N GLY A 89 -17.67 10.71 6.08
CA GLY A 89 -19.03 10.73 6.63
C GLY A 89 -19.61 12.12 6.89
N SER A 90 -18.90 13.21 6.57
CA SER A 90 -19.42 14.57 6.69
C SER A 90 -20.10 15.02 5.40
N HIS A 91 -21.24 15.69 5.56
CA HIS A 91 -21.92 16.40 4.47
C HIS A 91 -21.50 17.88 4.38
N GLN A 92 -20.73 18.37 5.36
CA GLN A 92 -20.22 19.73 5.39
C GLN A 92 -18.91 19.82 4.61
N ASN A 93 -18.89 20.76 3.66
CA ASN A 93 -17.69 21.05 2.88
C ASN A 93 -16.64 21.77 3.72
N LEU A 94 -15.37 21.42 3.55
CA LEU A 94 -14.25 22.14 4.14
C LEU A 94 -14.07 23.49 3.44
N GLU A 95 -13.97 24.56 4.24
CA GLU A 95 -13.72 25.91 3.74
C GLU A 95 -12.22 26.17 3.60
N PHE A 96 -11.85 26.71 2.43
CA PHE A 96 -10.47 27.02 2.10
C PHE A 96 -10.29 28.52 1.86
N VAL A 97 -9.21 29.08 2.41
CA VAL A 97 -8.72 30.43 2.08
C VAL A 97 -8.26 30.47 0.61
N GLY A 98 -7.65 29.38 0.16
CA GLY A 98 -7.20 29.22 -1.21
C GLY A 98 -6.28 28.01 -1.39
N LYS A 99 -5.60 27.97 -2.52
CA LYS A 99 -4.59 26.96 -2.85
C LYS A 99 -3.37 27.59 -3.49
N PHE A 100 -2.25 26.87 -3.47
CA PHE A 100 -1.05 27.23 -4.21
C PHE A 100 -0.30 25.98 -4.64
N ASP A 101 0.49 26.11 -5.70
CA ASP A 101 1.36 25.04 -6.18
C ASP A 101 2.77 25.25 -5.63
N THR A 102 3.41 24.15 -5.22
CA THR A 102 4.74 24.19 -4.60
C THR A 102 5.48 22.88 -4.83
N VAL A 103 6.78 22.88 -4.53
CA VAL A 103 7.59 21.67 -4.44
C VAL A 103 7.69 21.29 -2.96
N ILE A 104 7.28 20.07 -2.64
CA ILE A 104 7.46 19.49 -1.31
C ILE A 104 8.73 18.67 -1.34
N GLU A 105 9.60 18.90 -0.36
CA GLU A 105 10.87 18.22 -0.19
C GLU A 105 10.88 17.43 1.12
N MET A 106 11.29 16.17 1.05
CA MET A 106 11.53 15.35 2.22
C MET A 106 12.75 14.46 1.98
N ARG A 107 13.76 14.57 2.84
CA ARG A 107 15.08 13.94 2.67
C ARG A 107 15.65 14.35 1.30
N ASP A 108 15.96 13.39 0.42
CA ASP A 108 16.54 13.63 -0.90
C ASP A 108 15.49 13.52 -2.03
N LYS A 109 14.20 13.70 -1.70
CA LYS A 109 13.08 13.58 -2.65
C LYS A 109 12.30 14.88 -2.75
N LEU A 110 11.96 15.23 -3.98
CA LEU A 110 11.19 16.43 -4.33
C LEU A 110 10.00 16.03 -5.21
N THR A 111 8.83 16.60 -4.90
CA THR A 111 7.59 16.37 -5.63
C THR A 111 6.82 17.67 -5.81
N ASN A 112 6.34 17.95 -7.02
CA ASN A 112 5.40 19.03 -7.27
C ASN A 112 4.03 18.66 -6.70
N ALA A 113 3.44 19.55 -5.90
CA ALA A 113 2.14 19.33 -5.29
C ALA A 113 1.33 20.62 -5.17
N THR A 114 0.01 20.49 -5.32
CA THR A 114 -0.94 21.54 -4.96
C THR A 114 -1.29 21.39 -3.48
N VAL A 115 -1.17 22.48 -2.72
CA VAL A 115 -1.51 22.56 -1.30
C VAL A 115 -2.71 23.49 -1.10
N TYR A 116 -3.69 23.03 -0.33
CA TYR A 116 -4.89 23.78 0.04
C TYR A 116 -4.75 24.34 1.45
N VAL A 117 -5.17 25.58 1.67
CA VAL A 117 -5.12 26.25 2.98
C VAL A 117 -6.52 26.30 3.55
N SER A 118 -6.79 25.56 4.63
CA SER A 118 -8.09 25.57 5.32
C SER A 118 -8.14 26.63 6.42
N ASN A 119 -9.33 27.18 6.69
CA ASN A 119 -9.52 28.15 7.77
C ASN A 119 -9.20 27.55 9.17
N GLY A 120 -8.64 28.37 10.06
CA GLY A 120 -8.42 28.02 11.47
C GLY A 120 -7.22 27.08 11.71
N THR A 121 -7.30 26.28 12.79
CA THR A 121 -6.23 25.40 13.32
C THR A 121 -6.64 23.93 13.29
N SER A 122 -6.71 23.36 12.09
CA SER A 122 -7.14 21.97 11.90
C SER A 122 -5.98 20.98 11.76
N GLY A 123 -4.74 21.48 11.80
CA GLY A 123 -3.54 20.70 11.52
C GLY A 123 -3.30 20.50 10.02
N ASN A 124 -2.19 19.83 9.72
CA ASN A 124 -1.69 19.65 8.38
C ASN A 124 -1.82 18.18 7.96
N LEU A 125 -2.11 17.94 6.67
CA LEU A 125 -2.27 16.61 6.09
C LEU A 125 -1.57 16.54 4.73
N LEU A 126 -0.75 15.51 4.54
CA LEU A 126 -0.18 15.17 3.25
C LEU A 126 -1.07 14.14 2.55
N CYS A 127 -1.29 14.29 1.25
CA CYS A 127 -2.10 13.34 0.48
C CYS A 127 -1.33 12.04 0.25
N TYR A 128 -2.08 10.99 -0.07
CA TYR A 128 -1.53 9.68 -0.33
C TYR A 128 -0.54 9.69 -1.51
N ASP A 129 -0.87 10.34 -2.62
CA ASP A 129 -0.03 10.36 -3.82
C ASP A 129 1.30 11.08 -3.57
N THR A 130 1.26 12.27 -2.96
CA THR A 130 2.48 12.99 -2.58
C THR A 130 3.29 12.21 -1.54
N SER A 131 2.64 11.52 -0.60
CA SER A 131 3.33 10.66 0.39
C SER A 131 4.02 9.46 -0.26
N LEU A 132 3.47 8.90 -1.35
CA LEU A 132 4.10 7.83 -2.12
C LEU A 132 5.31 8.33 -2.91
N GLU A 133 5.19 9.47 -3.60
CA GLU A 133 6.29 10.02 -4.39
C GLU A 133 7.48 10.43 -3.51
N LEU A 134 7.19 11.01 -2.33
CA LEU A 134 8.19 11.31 -1.30
C LEU A 134 8.70 10.06 -0.56
N GLN A 135 8.21 8.87 -0.92
CA GLN A 135 8.58 7.57 -0.33
C GLN A 135 8.41 7.51 1.20
N ILE A 136 7.45 8.27 1.72
CA ILE A 136 7.12 8.26 3.14
C ILE A 136 6.32 7.01 3.46
N ILE A 137 5.37 6.67 2.58
CA ILE A 137 4.67 5.39 2.62
C ILE A 137 5.41 4.43 1.69
N PRO A 138 5.86 3.26 2.17
CA PRO A 138 6.41 2.24 1.29
C PRO A 138 5.33 1.80 0.31
N GLN A 139 5.66 1.78 -0.98
CA GLN A 139 4.78 1.32 -2.04
C GLN A 139 4.54 -0.20 -1.88
N ILE A 140 3.59 -0.55 -1.02
CA ILE A 140 3.19 -1.91 -0.72
C ILE A 140 1.97 -2.23 -1.58
N LEU A 141 2.15 -3.17 -2.49
CA LEU A 141 1.11 -3.85 -3.27
C LEU A 141 0.24 -2.94 -4.16
N ARG A 142 0.73 -2.65 -5.37
CA ARG A 142 -0.16 -2.73 -6.54
C ARG A 142 -0.10 -4.17 -7.04
N LEU A 143 -1.09 -4.99 -6.67
CA LEU A 143 -1.32 -6.25 -7.36
C LEU A 143 -1.87 -5.90 -8.75
N SER A 144 -1.02 -5.89 -9.77
CA SER A 144 -1.49 -5.93 -11.14
C SER A 144 -2.22 -7.26 -11.35
N THR A 145 -3.30 -7.15 -12.12
CA THR A 145 -4.32 -8.16 -12.39
C THR A 145 -3.82 -9.60 -12.59
N TRP A 146 -4.60 -10.54 -12.07
CA TRP A 146 -4.49 -11.98 -12.32
C TRP A 146 -4.84 -12.28 -13.78
N ASN A 147 -3.87 -12.30 -14.68
CA ASN A 147 -4.06 -12.89 -15.99
C ASN A 147 -3.01 -13.95 -16.27
N ASN A 148 -3.47 -15.13 -16.66
CA ASN A 148 -2.68 -16.22 -17.25
C ASN A 148 -1.54 -16.82 -16.40
N ASN A 149 -1.80 -17.17 -15.14
CA ASN A 149 -0.91 -18.02 -14.31
C ASN A 149 0.55 -17.54 -14.17
N GLU A 150 0.85 -16.29 -14.52
CA GLU A 150 2.20 -15.74 -14.45
C GLU A 150 2.14 -14.31 -13.92
N LEU A 151 2.77 -14.10 -12.75
CA LEU A 151 2.84 -12.81 -12.08
C LEU A 151 3.85 -11.91 -12.80
N LEU A 152 3.39 -11.14 -13.78
CA LEU A 152 4.15 -9.98 -14.26
C LEU A 152 3.90 -8.81 -13.29
N CYS A 153 4.67 -8.83 -12.21
CA CYS A 153 4.75 -7.74 -11.26
C CYS A 153 6.04 -6.95 -11.51
N GLU A 154 6.05 -5.63 -11.29
CA GLU A 154 7.28 -4.83 -11.28
C GLU A 154 8.33 -5.52 -10.38
N GLN A 155 9.45 -5.88 -11.00
CA GLN A 155 10.01 -7.24 -10.90
C GLN A 155 10.83 -7.55 -9.64
N TYR A 156 11.33 -6.56 -8.89
CA TYR A 156 12.38 -6.86 -7.90
C TYR A 156 11.90 -7.15 -6.46
N LYS A 157 10.90 -6.43 -5.94
CA LYS A 157 10.43 -6.65 -4.55
C LYS A 157 9.43 -7.80 -4.42
N ASN A 158 8.63 -8.03 -5.45
CA ASN A 158 7.58 -9.05 -5.42
C ASN A 158 8.14 -10.45 -5.65
N GLU A 159 9.17 -10.61 -6.49
CA GLU A 159 9.81 -11.90 -6.65
C GLU A 159 10.49 -12.37 -5.36
N LEU A 160 11.12 -11.47 -4.60
CA LEU A 160 11.71 -11.79 -3.30
C LEU A 160 10.65 -12.23 -2.28
N LEU A 161 9.49 -11.57 -2.22
CA LEU A 161 8.38 -11.96 -1.34
C LEU A 161 7.75 -13.29 -1.76
N CYS A 162 7.50 -13.48 -3.05
CA CYS A 162 6.98 -14.72 -3.61
C CYS A 162 7.97 -15.88 -3.43
N LYS A 163 9.28 -15.64 -3.55
CA LYS A 163 10.33 -16.62 -3.25
C LYS A 163 10.41 -16.91 -1.76
N LYS A 164 10.40 -15.88 -0.90
CA LYS A 164 10.50 -16.00 0.55
C LYS A 164 9.30 -16.72 1.17
N TYR A 165 8.10 -16.45 0.66
CA TYR A 165 6.86 -17.06 1.16
C TYR A 165 6.18 -17.88 0.06
N LYS A 166 6.94 -18.73 -0.63
CA LYS A 166 6.40 -19.57 -1.71
C LYS A 166 5.16 -20.36 -1.26
N ASP A 167 5.16 -20.82 -0.01
CA ASP A 167 4.12 -21.70 0.54
C ASP A 167 2.75 -21.01 0.72
N ILE A 168 2.69 -19.68 0.87
CA ILE A 168 1.41 -18.96 1.02
C ILE A 168 0.80 -18.55 -0.33
N PHE A 169 1.61 -18.50 -1.39
CA PHE A 169 1.20 -18.08 -2.73
C PHE A 169 0.89 -19.25 -3.67
N HIS A 170 1.05 -20.50 -3.21
CA HIS A 170 0.82 -21.69 -4.03
C HIS A 170 -0.08 -22.70 -3.33
N GLY A 171 -0.84 -23.44 -4.12
CA GLY A 171 -1.68 -24.53 -3.64
C GLY A 171 -3.02 -24.08 -3.05
N PHE A 172 -3.72 -25.03 -2.43
CA PHE A 172 -4.94 -24.77 -1.67
C PHE A 172 -4.56 -24.59 -0.21
N GLY A 173 -5.07 -23.51 0.42
CA GLY A 173 -4.92 -23.34 1.86
C GLY A 173 -5.56 -24.54 2.59
N LYS A 174 -4.79 -25.18 3.46
CA LYS A 174 -5.26 -26.30 4.30
C LYS A 174 -5.03 -25.92 5.76
N LEU A 175 -6.12 -25.85 6.53
CA LEU A 175 -6.03 -25.74 7.99
C LEU A 175 -5.59 -27.10 8.53
N LYS A 176 -4.38 -27.16 9.08
CA LYS A 176 -3.82 -28.39 9.66
C LYS A 176 -4.40 -28.63 11.05
N ASP A 177 -4.41 -29.90 11.46
CA ASP A 177 -4.75 -30.34 12.82
C ASP A 177 -6.13 -29.92 13.34
N THR A 178 -7.03 -29.57 12.42
CA THR A 178 -8.41 -29.17 12.73
C THR A 178 -9.37 -30.00 11.90
N GLN A 179 -10.21 -30.79 12.57
CA GLN A 179 -11.33 -31.47 11.93
C GLN A 179 -12.62 -30.70 12.23
N MET A 180 -13.27 -30.19 11.18
CA MET A 180 -14.55 -29.52 11.31
C MET A 180 -15.65 -30.54 11.57
N LYS A 181 -16.44 -30.34 12.63
CA LYS A 181 -17.68 -31.08 12.87
C LYS A 181 -18.87 -30.26 12.36
N ILE A 182 -19.62 -30.81 11.40
CA ILE A 182 -20.88 -30.24 10.95
C ILE A 182 -21.96 -30.70 11.93
N HIS A 183 -22.59 -29.77 12.64
CA HIS A 183 -23.73 -30.07 13.52
C HIS A 183 -24.99 -30.26 12.68
N ILE A 184 -25.60 -31.44 12.77
CA ILE A 184 -26.82 -31.80 12.05
C ILE A 184 -27.98 -31.82 13.05
N ASP A 185 -29.09 -31.19 12.69
CA ASP A 185 -30.35 -31.32 13.42
C ASP A 185 -30.98 -32.69 13.12
N ASN A 186 -30.99 -33.57 14.10
CA ASN A 186 -31.51 -34.93 13.98
C ASN A 186 -33.04 -35.01 13.86
N THR A 187 -33.75 -33.89 14.08
CA THR A 187 -35.20 -33.84 13.87
C THR A 187 -35.58 -33.71 12.38
N VAL A 188 -34.62 -33.30 11.54
CA VAL A 188 -34.82 -33.13 10.10
C VAL A 188 -34.59 -34.45 9.38
N LYS A 189 -35.57 -34.87 8.56
CA LYS A 189 -35.44 -36.07 7.74
C LYS A 189 -34.45 -35.83 6.59
N PRO A 190 -33.46 -36.70 6.41
CA PRO A 190 -32.49 -36.55 5.33
C PRO A 190 -33.16 -36.83 3.96
N ILE A 191 -32.74 -36.08 2.94
CA ILE A 191 -33.31 -36.12 1.60
C ILE A 191 -32.27 -36.62 0.60
N VAL A 192 -32.63 -37.67 -0.14
CA VAL A 192 -31.89 -38.16 -1.30
C VAL A 192 -32.53 -37.59 -2.55
N GLN A 193 -31.85 -36.65 -3.20
CA GLN A 193 -32.33 -36.09 -4.46
C GLN A 193 -31.80 -36.92 -5.65
N PRO A 194 -32.63 -37.15 -6.69
CA PRO A 194 -32.20 -37.89 -7.87
C PRO A 194 -31.12 -37.12 -8.64
N HIS A 195 -30.14 -37.86 -9.18
CA HIS A 195 -29.05 -37.27 -9.95
C HIS A 195 -29.56 -36.59 -11.23
N ARG A 196 -29.15 -35.34 -11.45
CA ARG A 196 -29.49 -34.57 -12.66
C ARG A 196 -28.58 -34.96 -13.82
N ARG A 197 -29.16 -35.22 -15.00
CA ARG A 197 -28.37 -35.48 -16.22
C ARG A 197 -27.50 -34.28 -16.59
N ILE A 198 -26.21 -34.52 -16.80
CA ILE A 198 -25.26 -33.50 -17.26
C ILE A 198 -25.30 -33.45 -18.80
N PRO A 199 -25.43 -32.27 -19.42
CA PRO A 199 -25.39 -32.12 -20.87
C PRO A 199 -24.12 -32.74 -21.48
N PHE A 200 -24.28 -33.42 -22.61
CA PHE A 200 -23.23 -34.22 -23.23
C PHE A 200 -21.95 -33.40 -23.52
N HIS A 201 -22.11 -32.18 -24.01
CA HIS A 201 -20.99 -31.31 -24.42
C HIS A 201 -20.05 -30.89 -23.26
N ILE A 202 -20.51 -30.89 -22.00
CA ILE A 202 -19.71 -30.53 -20.82
C ILE A 202 -19.33 -31.72 -19.96
N LYS A 203 -19.88 -32.91 -20.22
CA LYS A 203 -19.66 -34.12 -19.41
C LYS A 203 -18.17 -34.39 -19.16
N LYS A 204 -17.35 -34.40 -20.23
CA LYS A 204 -15.90 -34.62 -20.12
C LYS A 204 -15.18 -33.56 -19.27
N GLN A 205 -15.63 -32.31 -19.33
CA GLN A 205 -15.03 -31.23 -18.53
C GLN A 205 -15.36 -31.38 -17.05
N VAL A 206 -16.58 -31.82 -16.74
CA VAL A 206 -16.99 -32.11 -15.36
C VAL A 206 -16.21 -33.28 -14.80
N GLU A 207 -16.08 -34.39 -15.55
CA GLU A 207 -15.31 -35.57 -15.17
C GLU A 207 -13.85 -35.20 -14.86
N ALA A 208 -13.17 -34.48 -15.77
CA ALA A 208 -11.79 -34.02 -15.56
C ALA A 208 -11.66 -33.10 -14.33
N LYS A 209 -12.68 -32.27 -14.05
CA LYS A 209 -12.69 -31.40 -12.87
C LYS A 209 -12.83 -32.22 -11.58
N LEU A 210 -13.70 -33.21 -11.56
CA LEU A 210 -13.89 -34.12 -10.42
C LEU A 210 -12.62 -34.93 -10.14
N GLU A 211 -12.03 -35.55 -11.15
CA GLU A 211 -10.74 -36.27 -11.01
C GLU A 211 -9.64 -35.36 -10.47
N ARG A 212 -9.56 -34.12 -10.96
CA ARG A 212 -8.59 -33.14 -10.47
C ARG A 212 -8.84 -32.80 -8.99
N LEU A 213 -10.09 -32.66 -8.56
CA LEU A 213 -10.44 -32.36 -7.16
C LEU A 213 -10.16 -33.56 -6.24
N GLU A 214 -10.41 -34.78 -6.71
CA GLU A 214 -10.09 -36.03 -6.00
C GLU A 214 -8.57 -36.17 -5.80
N ARG A 215 -7.78 -35.97 -6.87
CA ARG A 215 -6.30 -35.96 -6.80
C ARG A 215 -5.73 -34.90 -5.86
N LEU A 216 -6.45 -33.80 -5.67
CA LEU A 216 -6.08 -32.72 -4.75
C LEU A 216 -6.55 -32.96 -3.31
N TYR A 217 -7.18 -34.11 -3.03
CA TYR A 217 -7.76 -34.45 -1.72
C TYR A 217 -8.79 -33.42 -1.22
N ILE A 218 -9.51 -32.77 -2.14
CA ILE A 218 -10.60 -31.83 -1.82
C ILE A 218 -11.93 -32.58 -1.68
N ILE A 219 -12.13 -33.61 -2.49
CA ILE A 219 -13.27 -34.52 -2.44
C ILE A 219 -12.77 -35.96 -2.43
N GLU A 220 -13.60 -36.87 -1.96
CA GLU A 220 -13.31 -38.31 -1.93
C GLU A 220 -14.53 -39.12 -2.36
N ARG A 221 -14.30 -40.37 -2.76
CA ARG A 221 -15.38 -41.31 -3.04
C ARG A 221 -15.98 -41.82 -1.75
N VAL A 222 -17.30 -41.75 -1.66
CA VAL A 222 -18.05 -42.38 -0.58
C VAL A 222 -18.53 -43.77 -1.04
N HIS A 223 -18.35 -44.77 -0.19
CA HIS A 223 -18.80 -46.14 -0.45
C HIS A 223 -20.05 -46.44 0.39
N GLY A 224 -21.07 -47.04 -0.24
CA GLY A 224 -22.34 -47.39 0.42
C GLY A 224 -23.42 -46.30 0.30
N PRO A 225 -24.63 -46.58 0.82
CA PRO A 225 -25.74 -45.64 0.76
C PRO A 225 -25.49 -44.43 1.67
N THR A 226 -25.69 -43.22 1.15
CA THR A 226 -25.62 -41.98 1.93
C THR A 226 -27.03 -41.47 2.25
N PRO A 227 -27.28 -40.96 3.47
CA PRO A 227 -28.59 -40.43 3.85
C PRO A 227 -28.94 -39.15 3.08
N LEU A 228 -27.92 -38.38 2.66
CA LEU A 228 -28.07 -37.11 1.96
C LEU A 228 -27.39 -37.19 0.59
N VAL A 229 -28.11 -36.78 -0.46
CA VAL A 229 -27.57 -36.66 -1.82
C VAL A 229 -28.14 -35.40 -2.45
N SER A 230 -27.25 -34.54 -2.96
CA SER A 230 -27.60 -33.34 -3.71
C SER A 230 -27.04 -33.42 -5.12
N PRO A 231 -27.81 -33.10 -6.18
CA PRO A 231 -27.34 -33.16 -7.54
C PRO A 231 -26.37 -32.01 -7.84
N ILE A 232 -25.37 -32.29 -8.68
CA ILE A 232 -24.46 -31.26 -9.17
C ILE A 232 -25.15 -30.33 -10.18
N VAL A 233 -24.88 -29.03 -10.07
CA VAL A 233 -25.28 -28.02 -11.05
C VAL A 233 -24.02 -27.46 -11.70
N VAL A 234 -23.95 -27.51 -13.03
CA VAL A 234 -22.79 -27.07 -13.80
C VAL A 234 -23.06 -25.70 -14.41
N ALA A 235 -22.31 -24.70 -13.97
CA ALA A 235 -22.35 -23.35 -14.52
C ALA A 235 -21.05 -23.08 -15.32
N PRO A 236 -21.10 -23.00 -16.65
CA PRO A 236 -19.94 -22.63 -17.46
C PRO A 236 -19.49 -21.20 -17.12
N LYS A 237 -18.18 -21.01 -16.93
CA LYS A 237 -17.62 -19.65 -16.86
C LYS A 237 -17.57 -19.06 -18.27
N HIS A 238 -17.94 -17.79 -18.40
CA HIS A 238 -17.72 -17.03 -19.63
C HIS A 238 -16.24 -17.06 -19.98
N LYS A 239 -15.93 -17.25 -21.26
CA LYS A 239 -14.56 -17.06 -21.74
C LYS A 239 -14.25 -15.56 -21.63
N SER A 240 -13.26 -15.19 -20.83
CA SER A 240 -12.70 -13.84 -20.91
C SER A 240 -12.14 -13.67 -22.33
N PRO A 241 -12.48 -12.61 -23.08
CA PRO A 241 -11.72 -12.27 -24.27
C PRO A 241 -10.28 -12.03 -23.81
N GLY A 242 -9.37 -12.85 -24.35
CA GLY A 242 -7.93 -12.74 -24.12
C GLY A 242 -7.35 -11.54 -24.84
#